data_AF-A0A075HGF4-F1
#
_entry.id   AF-A0A075HGF4-F1
#
_cell.length_a   1.000
_cell.length_b   1.000
_cell.length_c   1.000
_cell.angle_alpha   90.00
_cell.angle_beta   90.00
_cell.angle_gamma   90.00
#
_symmetry.space_group_name_H-M   'P 1'
#
loop_
_entity.id
_entity.type
_entity.pdbx_description
1 polymer ?
#
loop_
_entity_poly.entity_id
_entity_poly.type
_entity_poly.pdbx_seq_one_letter_code
_entity_poly.pdbx_strand_id
1 'polypeptide(L)'
;MRLWYTLSETEAVTEEEVKEQVSETSSESPTKTVEATPESSEAATESVVEATTQTKKEGKEKWGIAHIYSSYNNTIIHITDLTGAETVSISSGGVHVTADRYESSPFAAMKAANTVVEAAKTKGFTALHIKVRAVGGVGSRVPGPGAQAAIRALARGGFKIGRIDDVTPIPHDTTRRKGGKRGRRV
;
A
#
# COMPACT_ATOMS: atom_id res chain seq x y z
N MET A 1 -34.42 -41.45 -20.99
CA MET A 1 -33.33 -41.96 -21.86
C MET A 1 -33.66 -41.61 -23.30
N ARG A 2 -33.15 -40.48 -23.81
CA ARG A 2 -33.10 -40.11 -25.24
C ARG A 2 -32.07 -38.98 -25.36
N LEU A 3 -30.87 -39.31 -25.86
CA LEU A 3 -30.01 -38.31 -26.48
C LEU A 3 -30.55 -38.03 -27.88
N TRP A 4 -30.45 -36.78 -28.33
CA TRP A 4 -30.10 -36.44 -29.71
C TRP A 4 -29.33 -35.13 -29.70
N TYR A 5 -28.47 -34.97 -30.71
CA TYR A 5 -27.38 -34.00 -30.77
C TYR A 5 -27.47 -33.32 -32.14
N THR A 6 -27.56 -31.99 -32.20
CA THR A 6 -27.29 -31.20 -33.42
C THR A 6 -26.61 -29.89 -33.04
N LEU A 7 -25.66 -29.49 -33.87
CA LEU A 7 -24.72 -28.38 -33.67
C LEU A 7 -25.25 -27.04 -34.20
N SER A 8 -24.41 -26.00 -34.00
CA SER A 8 -24.42 -24.67 -34.66
C SER A 8 -25.57 -23.74 -34.26
N GLU A 9 -25.40 -22.42 -34.14
CA GLU A 9 -24.34 -21.54 -34.67
C GLU A 9 -23.75 -20.58 -33.60
N THR A 10 -22.61 -19.97 -33.92
CA THR A 10 -21.95 -18.92 -33.12
C THR A 10 -22.17 -17.55 -33.75
N GLU A 11 -22.66 -16.58 -32.99
CA GLU A 11 -22.56 -15.16 -33.35
C GLU A 11 -21.95 -14.35 -32.19
N ALA A 12 -21.04 -13.45 -32.54
CA ALA A 12 -20.33 -12.59 -31.61
C ALA A 12 -21.02 -11.23 -31.50
N VAL A 13 -21.05 -10.67 -30.29
CA VAL A 13 -21.49 -9.28 -30.06
C VAL A 13 -20.24 -8.45 -29.79
N THR A 14 -19.88 -7.61 -30.75
CA THR A 14 -18.81 -6.60 -30.63
C THR A 14 -19.35 -5.27 -30.12
N GLU A 15 -18.43 -4.43 -29.66
CA GLU A 15 -18.66 -3.16 -28.96
C GLU A 15 -19.19 -2.05 -29.88
N GLU A 16 -19.96 -1.10 -29.32
CA GLU A 16 -20.14 0.24 -29.89
C GLU A 16 -19.85 1.31 -28.82
N GLU A 17 -18.85 2.16 -29.06
CA GLU A 17 -18.64 3.40 -28.32
C GLU A 17 -19.57 4.49 -28.86
N VAL A 18 -20.31 5.16 -27.98
CA VAL A 18 -21.04 6.40 -28.34
C VAL A 18 -20.28 7.60 -27.82
N LYS A 19 -19.79 8.43 -28.75
CA LYS A 19 -19.08 9.68 -28.47
C LYS A 19 -19.68 10.78 -29.34
N GLU A 20 -20.53 11.61 -28.75
CA GLU A 20 -21.21 12.69 -29.47
C GLU A 20 -20.76 14.06 -28.93
N GLN A 21 -20.24 14.91 -29.82
CA GLN A 21 -19.96 16.32 -29.55
C GLN A 21 -21.18 17.14 -30.00
N VAL A 22 -21.60 18.12 -29.20
CA VAL A 22 -22.55 19.15 -29.63
C VAL A 22 -21.83 20.49 -29.68
N SER A 23 -22.00 21.20 -30.80
CA SER A 23 -21.35 22.47 -31.10
C SER A 23 -22.36 23.57 -31.42
N GLU A 24 -22.05 24.79 -30.95
CA GLU A 24 -22.47 26.11 -31.44
C GLU A 24 -23.91 26.62 -31.21
N THR A 25 -24.00 27.80 -30.58
CA THR A 25 -24.66 28.98 -31.17
C THR A 25 -24.17 30.30 -30.55
N SER A 26 -23.79 31.28 -31.39
CA SER A 26 -23.83 32.78 -31.24
C SER A 26 -23.44 33.45 -29.91
N SER A 27 -22.63 34.53 -29.84
CA SER A 27 -21.99 35.43 -30.84
C SER A 27 -20.70 36.07 -30.20
N GLU A 28 -19.94 37.06 -30.72
CA GLU A 28 -20.13 38.00 -31.83
C GLU A 28 -18.84 38.41 -32.60
N SER A 29 -18.38 39.68 -32.56
CA SER A 29 -17.44 40.26 -33.54
C SER A 29 -16.68 41.52 -33.01
N PRO A 30 -15.70 42.16 -33.72
CA PRO A 30 -14.67 41.70 -34.68
C PRO A 30 -13.27 42.44 -34.60
N THR A 31 -12.41 42.21 -35.63
CA THR A 31 -11.26 43.02 -36.16
C THR A 31 -9.88 42.96 -35.47
N LYS A 32 -8.71 43.01 -36.17
CA LYS A 32 -8.37 43.26 -37.60
C LYS A 32 -7.00 42.63 -38.02
N THR A 33 -6.90 42.15 -39.27
CA THR A 33 -5.78 41.99 -40.29
C THR A 33 -4.31 42.38 -39.90
N VAL A 34 -3.18 41.88 -40.46
CA VAL A 34 -2.76 41.39 -41.83
C VAL A 34 -1.43 40.56 -41.77
N GLU A 35 -1.20 39.59 -42.70
CA GLU A 35 0.09 39.11 -43.34
C GLU A 35 1.40 38.84 -42.50
N ALA A 36 2.33 37.91 -42.83
CA ALA A 36 2.59 37.04 -44.00
C ALA A 36 3.38 35.74 -43.63
N THR A 37 3.30 34.72 -44.50
CA THR A 37 4.21 33.55 -44.65
C THR A 37 5.40 33.96 -45.58
N PRO A 38 6.60 33.32 -45.66
CA PRO A 38 6.81 31.87 -45.49
C PRO A 38 8.20 31.36 -45.00
N GLU A 39 8.38 30.04 -45.16
CA GLU A 39 9.63 29.27 -45.35
C GLU A 39 10.45 28.74 -44.15
N SER A 40 10.92 27.52 -44.38
CA SER A 40 11.54 26.57 -43.45
C SER A 40 13.01 26.34 -43.81
N SER A 41 13.87 26.13 -42.81
CA SER A 41 15.13 25.41 -43.00
C SER A 41 15.56 24.67 -41.73
N GLU A 42 16.32 23.60 -41.92
CA GLU A 42 16.55 22.53 -40.95
C GLU A 42 17.79 22.78 -40.07
N ALA A 43 17.82 22.15 -38.89
CA ALA A 43 18.98 21.41 -38.32
C ALA A 43 18.97 21.43 -36.78
N ALA A 44 18.48 20.35 -36.17
CA ALA A 44 18.66 20.06 -34.74
C ALA A 44 19.08 18.58 -34.56
N THR A 45 20.37 18.32 -34.75
CA THR A 45 20.99 17.04 -34.37
C THR A 45 21.30 17.06 -32.88
N GLU A 46 20.36 16.67 -32.03
CA GLU A 46 20.62 16.48 -30.60
C GLU A 46 21.27 15.13 -30.33
N SER A 47 22.26 15.14 -29.44
CA SER A 47 23.11 14.01 -29.10
C SER A 47 22.37 12.98 -28.24
N VAL A 48 22.37 11.72 -28.70
CA VAL A 48 21.97 10.58 -27.86
C VAL A 48 23.03 10.40 -26.76
N VAL A 49 22.73 10.89 -25.55
CA VAL A 49 23.53 10.60 -24.36
C VAL A 49 23.12 9.21 -23.87
N GLU A 50 23.95 8.21 -24.12
CA GLU A 50 23.75 6.85 -23.59
C GLU A 50 23.77 6.87 -22.05
N ALA A 51 22.60 6.64 -21.45
CA ALA A 51 22.45 6.49 -20.02
C ALA A 51 23.08 5.16 -19.56
N THR A 52 24.38 5.19 -19.23
CA THR A 52 25.08 4.07 -18.60
C THR A 52 24.38 3.69 -17.30
N THR A 53 23.65 2.57 -17.32
CA THR A 53 22.96 2.00 -16.17
C THR A 53 24.00 1.52 -15.16
N GLN A 54 24.31 2.37 -14.18
CA GLN A 54 25.17 2.01 -13.07
C GLN A 54 24.52 0.88 -12.27
N THR A 55 24.98 -0.35 -12.49
CA THR A 55 24.61 -1.52 -11.70
C THR A 55 25.10 -1.30 -10.26
N LYS A 56 24.17 -0.83 -9.43
CA LYS A 56 24.38 -0.56 -8.01
C LYS A 56 24.96 -1.83 -7.35
N LYS A 57 26.25 -1.79 -7.00
CA LYS A 57 26.94 -2.87 -6.27
C LYS A 57 26.04 -3.31 -5.11
N GLU A 58 25.70 -4.59 -5.10
CA GLU A 58 24.84 -5.17 -4.06
C GLU A 58 25.60 -5.17 -2.74
N GLY A 59 25.36 -4.13 -1.92
CA GLY A 59 25.80 -4.10 -0.55
C GLY A 59 25.16 -5.25 0.22
N LYS A 60 25.92 -5.86 1.15
CA LYS A 60 25.44 -6.97 1.99
C LYS A 60 24.08 -6.62 2.59
N GLU A 61 23.07 -7.44 2.30
CA GLU A 61 21.72 -7.20 2.77
C GLU A 61 21.66 -7.24 4.29
N LYS A 62 21.11 -6.17 4.89
CA LYS A 62 20.81 -6.12 6.32
C LYS A 62 19.35 -6.45 6.53
N TRP A 63 19.12 -7.64 7.07
CA TRP A 63 17.82 -8.17 7.42
C TRP A 63 17.44 -7.75 8.85
N GLY A 64 16.20 -7.32 9.03
CA GLY A 64 15.59 -7.06 10.34
C GLY A 64 14.18 -7.66 10.44
N ILE A 65 13.52 -7.44 11.57
CA ILE A 65 12.15 -7.93 11.80
C ILE A 65 11.23 -6.73 12.05
N ALA A 66 10.11 -6.67 11.32
CA ALA A 66 9.04 -5.71 11.54
C ALA A 66 7.88 -6.38 12.28
N HIS A 67 7.79 -6.13 13.58
CA HIS A 67 6.67 -6.50 14.42
C HIS A 67 5.53 -5.49 14.21
N ILE A 68 4.44 -5.94 13.59
CA ILE A 68 3.24 -5.13 13.35
C ILE A 68 2.16 -5.60 14.34
N TYR A 69 2.02 -4.89 15.44
CA TYR A 69 0.91 -5.10 16.36
C TYR A 69 -0.29 -4.28 15.91
N SER A 70 -1.38 -4.93 15.49
CA SER A 70 -2.60 -4.23 15.06
C SER A 70 -3.82 -4.71 15.83
N SER A 71 -4.38 -3.78 16.61
CA SER A 71 -5.62 -3.95 17.35
C SER A 71 -6.72 -3.05 16.76
N TYR A 72 -7.96 -3.22 17.21
CA TYR A 72 -9.06 -2.32 16.81
C TYR A 72 -8.90 -0.89 17.33
N ASN A 73 -8.07 -0.67 18.35
CA ASN A 73 -7.89 0.64 18.97
C ASN A 73 -6.63 1.34 18.47
N ASN A 74 -5.50 0.63 18.31
CA ASN A 74 -4.23 1.21 17.87
C ASN A 74 -3.42 0.21 17.02
N THR A 75 -2.60 0.72 16.10
CA THR A 75 -1.59 -0.05 15.35
C THR A 75 -0.19 0.47 15.69
N ILE A 76 0.68 -0.43 16.13
CA ILE A 76 2.08 -0.17 16.50
C ILE A 76 2.99 -0.92 15.53
N ILE A 77 3.97 -0.21 14.99
CA ILE A 77 4.99 -0.76 14.10
C ILE A 77 6.33 -0.63 14.83
N HIS A 78 6.99 -1.76 15.00
CA HIS A 78 8.22 -1.88 15.77
C HIS A 78 9.23 -2.67 14.94
N ILE A 79 10.35 -2.06 14.57
CA ILE A 79 11.43 -2.75 13.88
C ILE A 79 12.52 -3.11 14.88
N THR A 80 12.97 -4.35 14.79
CA THR A 80 14.06 -4.93 15.58
C THR A 80 15.13 -5.56 14.68
N ASP A 81 16.23 -5.93 15.30
CA ASP A 81 17.20 -6.86 14.72
C ASP A 81 16.61 -8.30 14.56
N LEU A 82 17.43 -9.24 14.09
CA LEU A 82 17.00 -10.63 13.89
C LEU A 82 16.75 -11.41 15.20
N THR A 83 17.41 -11.06 16.31
CA THR A 83 17.15 -11.67 17.62
C THR A 83 15.86 -11.14 18.24
N GLY A 84 15.45 -9.93 17.89
CA GLY A 84 14.29 -9.24 18.45
C GLY A 84 14.57 -8.51 19.77
N ALA A 85 15.83 -8.48 20.22
CA ALA A 85 16.24 -7.81 21.46
C ALA A 85 16.50 -6.32 21.26
N GLU A 86 17.11 -5.92 20.14
CA GLU A 86 17.49 -4.53 19.88
C GLU A 86 16.45 -3.80 19.03
N THR A 87 15.98 -2.65 19.51
CA THR A 87 14.97 -1.86 18.81
C THR A 87 15.60 -0.84 17.86
N VAL A 88 15.24 -0.96 16.58
CA VAL A 88 15.64 -0.04 15.51
C VAL A 88 14.78 1.21 15.55
N SER A 89 13.46 1.06 15.57
CA SER A 89 12.49 2.16 15.65
C SER A 89 11.14 1.64 16.12
N ILE A 90 10.37 2.50 16.79
CA ILE A 90 9.01 2.21 17.23
C ILE A 90 8.13 3.42 16.95
N SER A 91 6.91 3.18 16.47
CA SER A 91 5.94 4.21 16.09
C SER A 91 4.53 3.64 16.24
N SER A 92 3.60 4.40 16.79
CA SER A 92 2.20 4.00 16.94
C SER A 92 1.28 5.01 16.25
N GLY A 93 0.09 4.57 15.84
CA GLY A 93 -0.86 5.44 15.14
C GLY A 93 -1.23 6.71 15.94
N GLY A 94 -1.32 6.60 17.27
CA GLY A 94 -1.61 7.73 18.17
C GLY A 94 -0.51 8.79 18.30
N VAL A 95 0.72 8.52 17.87
CA VAL A 95 1.77 9.56 17.77
C VAL A 95 1.49 10.51 16.58
N HIS A 96 0.76 10.03 15.56
CA HIS A 96 0.56 10.74 14.29
C HIS A 96 -0.83 11.36 14.13
N VAL A 97 -1.74 11.08 15.06
CA VAL A 97 -3.13 11.53 15.01
C VAL A 97 -3.60 11.91 16.41
N THR A 98 -4.20 13.09 16.54
CA THR A 98 -4.61 13.70 17.81
C THR A 98 -5.94 13.21 18.37
N ALA A 99 -6.67 12.36 17.64
CA ALA A 99 -8.00 11.88 18.03
C ALA A 99 -8.00 10.36 18.19
N ASP A 100 -8.30 9.91 19.41
CA ASP A 100 -8.23 8.52 19.89
C ASP A 100 -8.93 7.52 18.94
N ARG A 101 -10.09 7.93 18.39
CA ARG A 101 -10.89 7.13 17.43
C ARG A 101 -10.17 6.78 16.13
N TYR A 102 -9.07 7.45 15.81
CA TYR A 102 -8.32 7.28 14.56
C TYR A 102 -6.94 6.63 14.75
N GLU A 103 -6.56 6.26 15.98
CA GLU A 103 -5.30 5.56 16.28
C GLU A 103 -5.13 4.22 15.51
N SER A 104 -6.21 3.47 15.31
CA SER A 104 -6.21 2.23 14.52
C SER A 104 -6.43 2.44 13.02
N SER A 105 -6.69 3.67 12.58
CA SER A 105 -7.04 3.94 11.19
C SER A 105 -5.91 3.55 10.23
N PRO A 106 -6.23 3.11 9.00
CA PRO A 106 -5.20 2.80 8.00
C PRO A 106 -4.35 4.02 7.66
N PHE A 107 -4.89 5.24 7.79
CA PHE A 107 -4.14 6.48 7.62
C PHE A 107 -3.07 6.69 8.70
N ALA A 108 -3.42 6.49 9.98
CA ALA A 108 -2.47 6.53 11.09
C ALA A 108 -1.38 5.47 10.94
N ALA A 109 -1.75 4.25 10.54
CA ALA A 109 -0.81 3.16 10.30
C ALA A 109 0.18 3.46 9.15
N MET A 110 -0.26 4.11 8.06
CA MET A 110 0.64 4.54 6.97
C MET A 110 1.63 5.61 7.42
N LYS A 111 1.17 6.63 8.19
CA LYS A 111 2.08 7.63 8.76
C LYS A 111 3.12 7.01 9.70
N ALA A 112 2.67 6.14 10.59
CA ALA A 112 3.56 5.41 11.51
C ALA A 112 4.60 4.55 10.77
N ALA A 113 4.20 3.93 9.65
CA ALA A 113 5.10 3.15 8.82
C ALA A 113 6.17 4.03 8.16
N ASN A 114 5.80 5.19 7.61
CA ASN A 114 6.74 6.08 6.94
C ASN A 114 7.85 6.57 7.90
N THR A 115 7.50 7.00 9.12
CA THR A 115 8.52 7.43 10.10
C THR A 115 9.46 6.30 10.52
N VAL A 116 8.94 5.08 10.62
CA VAL A 116 9.72 3.86 10.87
C VAL A 116 10.64 3.52 9.70
N VAL A 117 10.16 3.68 8.46
CA VAL A 117 10.92 3.47 7.22
C VAL A 117 12.11 4.43 7.15
N GLU A 118 11.88 5.72 7.41
CA GLU A 118 12.93 6.74 7.40
C GLU A 118 14.03 6.42 8.43
N ALA A 119 13.64 6.11 9.67
CA ALA A 119 14.59 5.73 10.72
C ALA A 119 15.38 4.43 10.39
N ALA A 120 14.73 3.42 9.80
CA ALA A 120 15.37 2.16 9.44
C ALA A 120 16.28 2.29 8.20
N LYS A 121 15.96 3.19 7.25
CA LYS A 121 16.85 3.55 6.12
C LYS A 121 18.13 4.22 6.61
N THR A 122 18.05 5.17 7.54
CA THR A 122 19.24 5.82 8.13
C THR A 122 20.14 4.82 8.86
N LYS A 123 19.57 3.76 9.44
CA LYS A 123 20.31 2.65 10.06
C LYS A 123 20.81 1.60 9.06
N GLY A 124 20.45 1.72 7.79
CA GLY A 124 20.96 0.91 6.68
C GLY A 124 20.30 -0.46 6.52
N PHE A 125 19.09 -0.67 7.05
CA PHE A 125 18.32 -1.89 6.77
C PHE A 125 17.87 -1.94 5.30
N THR A 126 17.89 -3.13 4.69
CA THR A 126 17.53 -3.32 3.27
C THR A 126 16.36 -4.28 3.10
N ALA A 127 16.19 -5.23 4.02
CA ALA A 127 15.17 -6.26 3.98
C ALA A 127 14.52 -6.47 5.36
N LEU A 128 13.24 -6.83 5.37
CA LEU A 128 12.46 -7.04 6.59
C LEU A 128 11.63 -8.32 6.52
N HIS A 129 11.69 -9.13 7.57
CA HIS A 129 10.69 -10.16 7.88
C HIS A 129 9.53 -9.50 8.61
N ILE A 130 8.29 -9.77 8.22
CA ILE A 130 7.11 -9.17 8.84
C ILE A 130 6.48 -10.19 9.80
N LYS A 131 6.26 -9.77 11.05
CA LYS A 131 5.53 -10.55 12.06
C LYS A 131 4.27 -9.79 12.46
N VAL A 132 3.12 -10.23 11.96
CA VAL A 132 1.82 -9.62 12.24
C VAL A 132 1.27 -10.15 13.56
N ARG A 133 0.76 -9.28 14.43
CA ARG A 133 0.21 -9.66 15.74
C ARG A 133 -1.10 -8.92 16.01
N ALA A 134 -2.20 -9.64 16.08
CA ALA A 134 -3.44 -9.15 16.71
C ALA A 134 -3.36 -9.28 18.25
N VAL A 135 -4.41 -8.84 18.95
CA VAL A 135 -4.50 -8.91 20.42
C VAL A 135 -4.32 -10.34 20.93
N GLY A 136 -5.01 -11.30 20.31
CA GLY A 136 -4.92 -12.73 20.60
C GLY A 136 -5.32 -13.11 22.04
N GLY A 137 -4.87 -14.28 22.48
CA GLY A 137 -5.21 -14.85 23.79
C GLY A 137 -6.73 -15.06 23.92
N VAL A 138 -7.31 -14.44 24.94
CA VAL A 138 -8.77 -14.39 25.15
C VAL A 138 -9.46 -13.34 24.26
N GLY A 139 -8.73 -12.41 23.65
CA GLY A 139 -9.24 -11.32 22.82
C GLY A 139 -9.62 -11.73 21.39
N SER A 140 -9.59 -10.75 20.48
CA SER A 140 -9.74 -11.03 19.05
C SER A 140 -8.43 -11.56 18.47
N ARG A 141 -8.55 -12.61 17.66
CA ARG A 141 -7.45 -13.16 16.83
C ARG A 141 -7.34 -12.44 15.48
N VAL A 142 -8.37 -11.71 15.05
CA VAL A 142 -8.36 -10.97 13.78
C VAL A 142 -7.50 -9.70 13.95
N PRO A 143 -6.50 -9.46 13.09
CA PRO A 143 -5.70 -8.24 13.13
C PRO A 143 -6.55 -7.00 12.84
N GLY A 144 -6.17 -5.87 13.44
CA GLY A 144 -6.83 -4.59 13.24
C GLY A 144 -6.74 -4.05 11.80
N PRO A 145 -7.56 -3.04 11.45
CA PRO A 145 -7.62 -2.50 10.09
C PRO A 145 -6.31 -1.85 9.62
N GLY A 146 -5.44 -1.43 10.56
CA GLY A 146 -4.13 -0.86 10.24
C GLY A 146 -3.08 -1.87 9.75
N ALA A 147 -3.25 -3.18 9.98
CA ALA A 147 -2.24 -4.19 9.62
C ALA A 147 -1.89 -4.18 8.13
N GLN A 148 -2.90 -4.29 7.27
CA GLN A 148 -2.72 -4.34 5.81
C GLN A 148 -2.17 -3.02 5.24
N ALA A 149 -2.54 -1.88 5.86
CA ALA A 149 -2.03 -0.57 5.50
C ALA A 149 -0.53 -0.41 5.87
N ALA A 150 -0.13 -0.90 7.04
CA ALA A 150 1.26 -0.91 7.48
C ALA A 150 2.15 -1.76 6.56
N ILE A 151 1.75 -2.99 6.22
CA ILE A 151 2.49 -3.88 5.30
C ILE A 151 2.68 -3.19 3.94
N ARG A 152 1.61 -2.61 3.38
CA ARG A 152 1.65 -1.88 2.10
C ARG A 152 2.57 -0.66 2.16
N ALA A 153 2.61 0.06 3.28
CA ALA A 153 3.49 1.20 3.47
C ALA A 153 4.96 0.80 3.62
N LEU A 154 5.27 -0.30 4.32
CA LEU A 154 6.63 -0.86 4.39
C LEU A 154 7.14 -1.29 3.00
N ALA A 155 6.28 -1.90 2.17
CA ALA A 155 6.59 -2.25 0.78
C ALA A 155 6.93 -1.00 -0.04
N ARG A 156 6.07 0.03 0.00
CA ARG A 156 6.28 1.33 -0.66
C ARG A 156 7.51 2.07 -0.11
N GLY A 157 7.89 1.79 1.13
CA GLY A 157 9.13 2.27 1.74
C GLY A 157 10.39 1.79 1.02
N GLY A 158 10.32 0.77 0.17
CA GLY A 158 11.45 0.26 -0.61
C GLY A 158 12.30 -0.78 0.11
N PHE A 159 11.79 -1.41 1.17
CA PHE A 159 12.41 -2.60 1.76
C PHE A 159 12.04 -3.85 0.96
N LYS A 160 13.00 -4.77 0.81
CA LYS A 160 12.69 -6.13 0.35
C LYS A 160 11.89 -6.84 1.45
N ILE A 161 10.66 -7.26 1.15
CA ILE A 161 9.84 -8.04 2.09
C ILE A 161 10.22 -9.51 1.95
N GLY A 162 10.58 -10.15 3.06
CA GLY A 162 10.78 -11.59 3.13
C GLY A 162 9.52 -12.33 3.57
N ARG A 163 9.69 -13.27 4.51
CA ARG A 163 8.59 -13.99 5.15
C ARG A 163 7.62 -13.04 5.86
N ILE A 164 6.33 -13.37 5.78
CA ILE A 164 5.23 -12.71 6.50
C ILE A 164 4.58 -13.78 7.36
N ASP A 165 4.80 -13.71 8.67
CA ASP A 165 4.29 -14.69 9.64
C ASP A 165 3.19 -14.05 10.51
N ASP A 166 2.11 -14.78 10.79
CA ASP A 166 1.16 -14.43 11.86
C ASP A 166 1.67 -14.99 13.19
N VAL A 167 1.94 -14.09 14.13
CA VAL A 167 2.37 -14.40 15.51
C VAL A 167 1.32 -13.98 16.54
N THR A 168 0.04 -14.01 16.15
CA THR A 168 -1.08 -13.93 17.10
C THR A 168 -0.95 -15.00 18.19
N PRO A 169 -1.00 -14.64 19.48
CA PRO A 169 -0.91 -15.63 20.55
C PRO A 169 -2.19 -16.47 20.58
N ILE A 170 -2.08 -17.74 20.17
CA ILE A 170 -3.14 -18.75 20.25
C ILE A 170 -2.85 -19.64 21.47
N PRO A 171 -3.64 -19.55 22.56
CA PRO A 171 -3.46 -20.41 23.72
C PRO A 171 -4.12 -21.78 23.50
N HIS A 172 -3.55 -22.83 24.09
CA HIS A 172 -4.10 -24.20 24.02
C HIS A 172 -5.49 -24.30 24.67
N ASP A 173 -5.69 -23.63 25.80
CA ASP A 173 -7.00 -23.38 26.42
C ASP A 173 -7.10 -21.91 26.86
N THR A 174 -8.30 -21.36 26.93
CA THR A 174 -8.55 -19.95 27.23
C THR A 174 -9.02 -19.73 28.65
N THR A 175 -8.43 -18.76 29.35
CA THR A 175 -9.04 -18.22 30.57
C THR A 175 -10.34 -17.48 30.25
N ARG A 176 -11.17 -17.25 31.27
CA ARG A 176 -12.48 -16.59 31.11
C ARG A 176 -12.35 -15.22 30.44
N ARG A 177 -13.00 -15.06 29.29
CA ARG A 177 -13.10 -13.78 28.55
C ARG A 177 -13.66 -12.63 29.41
N LYS A 178 -13.17 -11.41 29.17
CA LYS A 178 -13.66 -10.18 29.83
C LYS A 178 -15.15 -9.98 29.54
N GLY A 179 -15.98 -10.13 30.57
CA GLY A 179 -17.43 -9.93 30.51
C GLY A 179 -18.22 -10.87 31.41
N GLY A 180 -19.54 -10.65 31.47
CA GLY A 180 -20.48 -11.61 32.05
C GLY A 180 -20.79 -12.76 31.08
N LYS A 181 -21.48 -13.81 31.56
CA LYS A 181 -21.99 -14.92 30.71
C LYS A 181 -22.84 -14.43 29.52
N ARG A 182 -23.47 -13.26 29.67
CA ARG A 182 -24.32 -12.59 28.66
C ARG A 182 -23.55 -11.65 27.71
N GLY A 183 -22.22 -11.61 27.75
CA GLY A 183 -21.38 -10.76 26.91
C GLY A 183 -21.46 -9.26 27.23
N ARG A 184 -20.98 -8.43 26.30
CA ARG A 184 -21.20 -6.97 26.31
C ARG A 184 -22.60 -6.70 25.77
N ARG A 185 -23.39 -5.91 26.50
CA ARG A 185 -24.63 -5.29 26.00
C ARG A 185 -24.31 -3.85 25.64
N VAL A 186 -24.83 -3.42 24.49
CA VAL A 186 -24.70 -2.07 23.92
C VAL A 186 -26.11 -1.60 23.62
#